data_AF-A0A354TJS1-F1
#
_entry.id   AF-A0A354TJS1-F1
#
_cell.length_a   1.000
_cell.length_b   1.000
_cell.length_c   1.000
_cell.angle_alpha   90.00
_cell.angle_beta   90.00
_cell.angle_gamma   90.00
#
_symmetry.space_group_name_H-M   'P 1'
#
loop_
_entity.id
_entity.type
_entity.pdbx_description
1 polymer ?
#
loop_
_entity_poly.entity_id
_entity_poly.type
_entity_poly.pdbx_seq_one_letter_code
_entity_poly.pdbx_strand_id
1 'polypeptide(L)'
;NLVEIDLLRGGRHSVALPPDQVRAPGDSARGLVCVLRDAQPTSRELYYMPLRERLRAIRIPLRPTDADVVLDLQPLIDRCYRTGGYWQTDYSLPPEPPLSETDLVWARDILRQAGRL
;
A
#
# COMPACT_ATOMS: atom_id res chain seq x y z
N ASN A 1 -12.92 5.72 16.08
CA ASN A 1 -12.20 5.80 14.79
C ASN A 1 -11.83 4.43 14.29
N LEU A 2 -11.69 4.28 12.98
CA LEU A 2 -11.20 3.06 12.32
C LEU A 2 -10.15 3.46 11.27
N VAL A 3 -9.05 2.69 11.21
CA VAL A 3 -8.03 2.81 10.18
C VAL A 3 -7.85 1.44 9.54
N GLU A 4 -8.15 1.34 8.26
CA GLU A 4 -7.99 0.12 7.47
C GLU A 4 -6.79 0.29 6.55
N ILE A 5 -5.81 -0.60 6.66
CA ILE A 5 -4.60 -0.63 5.82
C ILE A 5 -4.70 -1.86 4.92
N ASP A 6 -5.00 -1.64 3.66
CA ASP A 6 -5.15 -2.69 2.66
C ASP A 6 -4.04 -2.57 1.62
N LEU A 7 -3.00 -3.39 1.74
CA LEU A 7 -1.87 -3.44 0.80
C LEU A 7 -2.02 -4.59 -0.21
N LEU A 8 -3.23 -5.12 -0.41
CA LEU A 8 -3.48 -6.19 -1.36
C LEU A 8 -3.25 -5.70 -2.79
N ARG A 9 -2.64 -6.56 -3.59
CA ARG A 9 -2.40 -6.34 -5.03
C ARG A 9 -3.47 -6.96 -5.92
N GLY A 10 -4.35 -7.77 -5.34
CA GLY A 10 -5.38 -8.52 -6.04
C GLY A 10 -6.30 -9.21 -5.05
N GLY A 11 -7.37 -9.82 -5.56
CA GLY A 11 -8.44 -10.35 -4.72
C GLY A 11 -9.42 -9.28 -4.27
N ARG A 12 -10.20 -9.58 -3.23
CA ARG A 12 -11.16 -8.63 -2.66
C ARG A 12 -10.46 -7.74 -1.65
N HIS A 13 -10.50 -6.44 -1.89
CA HIS A 13 -10.12 -5.44 -0.91
C HIS A 13 -11.00 -5.53 0.32
N SER A 14 -10.42 -5.33 1.50
CA SER A 14 -11.12 -5.41 2.78
C SER A 14 -11.74 -4.09 3.21
N VAL A 15 -11.30 -2.97 2.62
CA VAL A 15 -11.82 -1.64 2.96
C VAL A 15 -13.31 -1.51 2.66
N ALA A 16 -14.05 -0.89 3.58
CA ALA A 16 -15.50 -0.68 3.44
C ALA A 16 -15.86 0.50 2.50
N LEU A 17 -15.42 0.41 1.24
CA LEU A 17 -15.61 1.44 0.22
C LEU A 17 -16.39 0.92 -1.00
N PRO A 18 -17.15 1.80 -1.68
CA PRO A 18 -17.65 1.56 -3.03
C PRO A 18 -16.52 1.13 -3.99
N PRO A 19 -16.74 0.14 -4.89
CA PRO A 19 -15.68 -0.39 -5.76
C PRO A 19 -14.97 0.64 -6.66
N ASP A 20 -15.69 1.69 -7.05
CA ASP A 20 -15.19 2.82 -7.85
C ASP A 20 -14.19 3.69 -7.07
N GLN A 21 -14.29 3.73 -5.74
CA GLN A 21 -13.36 4.45 -4.86
C GLN A 21 -12.14 3.61 -4.45
N VAL A 22 -12.20 2.29 -4.64
CA VAL A 22 -11.07 1.38 -4.35
C VAL A 22 -9.99 1.46 -5.43
N ARG A 23 -10.35 1.85 -6.66
CA ARG A 23 -9.41 1.97 -7.78
C ARG A 23 -8.96 3.42 -7.93
N ALA A 24 -7.65 3.67 -7.81
CA ALA A 24 -7.10 4.98 -8.13
C ALA A 24 -7.27 5.30 -9.63
N PRO A 25 -7.52 6.57 -10.01
CA PRO A 25 -7.52 6.99 -11.41
C PRO A 25 -6.15 6.74 -12.06
N GLY A 26 -6.11 6.22 -13.29
CA GLY A 26 -4.86 6.12 -14.07
C GLY A 26 -4.02 4.85 -13.87
N ASP A 27 -4.65 3.75 -13.46
CA ASP A 27 -4.13 2.37 -13.59
C ASP A 27 -2.82 2.04 -12.86
N SER A 28 -2.49 2.80 -11.81
CA SER A 28 -1.55 2.34 -10.78
C SER A 28 -2.16 2.46 -9.38
N ALA A 29 -3.03 1.53 -9.00
CA ALA A 29 -3.37 1.34 -7.59
C ALA A 29 -2.75 0.04 -7.08
N ARG A 30 -1.64 0.19 -6.37
CA ARG A 30 -1.28 -0.72 -5.28
C ARG A 30 -1.66 0.00 -3.99
N GLY A 31 -2.09 -0.78 -3.00
CA GLY A 31 -2.41 -0.35 -1.63
C GLY A 31 -3.35 0.86 -1.43
N LEU A 32 -4.22 0.75 -0.44
CA LEU A 32 -5.08 1.84 0.00
C LEU A 32 -5.15 1.82 1.52
N VAL A 33 -5.11 3.01 2.11
CA VAL A 33 -5.51 3.20 3.50
C VAL A 33 -6.78 4.02 3.53
N CYS A 34 -7.78 3.54 4.28
CA CYS A 34 -9.01 4.25 4.56
C CYS A 34 -9.04 4.64 6.05
N VAL A 35 -9.23 5.92 6.32
CA VAL A 35 -9.37 6.46 7.68
C VAL A 35 -10.79 6.98 7.86
N LEU A 36 -11.47 6.41 8.86
CA LEU A 36 -12.80 6.81 9.31
C LEU A 36 -12.69 7.46 10.69
N ARG A 37 -13.07 8.72 10.76
CA ARG A 37 -13.04 9.54 11.97
C ARG A 37 -14.42 9.52 12.61
N ASP A 38 -14.49 9.18 13.90
CA ASP A 38 -15.75 9.06 14.63
C ASP A 38 -16.51 10.40 14.67
N ALA A 39 -15.79 11.51 14.79
CA ALA A 39 -16.35 12.86 14.74
C ALA A 39 -16.91 13.26 13.36
N GLN A 40 -16.62 12.50 12.30
CA GLN A 40 -17.03 12.77 10.92
C GLN A 40 -17.42 11.47 10.21
N PRO A 41 -18.52 10.80 10.63
CA PRO A 41 -18.83 9.42 10.23
C PRO A 41 -19.18 9.27 8.73
N THR A 42 -19.52 10.37 8.05
CA THR A 42 -19.80 10.40 6.60
C THR A 42 -18.57 10.71 5.75
N SER A 43 -17.46 11.11 6.38
CA SER A 43 -16.22 11.48 5.70
C SER A 43 -15.25 10.30 5.68
N ARG A 44 -14.52 10.18 4.58
CA ARG A 44 -13.49 9.15 4.38
C ARG A 44 -12.23 9.82 3.91
N GLU A 45 -11.15 9.58 4.62
CA GLU A 45 -9.82 10.06 4.27
C GLU A 45 -9.03 8.91 3.65
N LEU A 46 -8.66 9.05 2.37
CA LEU A 46 -8.06 7.99 1.57
C LEU A 46 -6.60 8.31 1.25
N TYR A 47 -5.72 7.32 1.47
CA TYR A 47 -4.32 7.38 1.06
C TYR A 47 -4.02 6.26 0.06
N TYR A 48 -3.85 6.61 -1.22
CA TYR A 48 -3.42 5.67 -2.26
C TYR A 48 -1.90 5.44 -2.18
N MET A 49 -1.45 4.21 -2.42
CA MET A 49 -0.05 3.76 -2.23
C MET A 49 0.58 3.18 -3.52
N PRO A 50 0.83 4.01 -4.55
CA PRO A 50 1.32 3.54 -5.85
C PRO A 50 2.55 2.64 -5.73
N LEU A 51 2.63 1.58 -6.55
CA LEU A 51 3.72 0.59 -6.50
C LEU A 51 5.11 1.22 -6.52
N ARG A 52 5.27 2.23 -7.38
CA ARG A 52 6.58 2.81 -7.73
C ARG A 52 7.01 3.88 -6.74
N GLU A 53 6.13 4.27 -5.83
CA GLU A 53 6.37 5.29 -4.81
C GLU A 53 6.60 4.64 -3.45
N ARG A 54 7.29 5.36 -2.58
CA ARG A 54 7.38 5.01 -1.16
C ARG A 54 5.97 5.01 -0.56
N LEU A 55 5.68 4.06 0.33
CA LEU A 55 4.45 4.07 1.12
C LEU A 55 4.33 5.39 1.90
N ARG A 56 3.15 6.00 1.84
CA ARG A 56 2.89 7.28 2.49
C ARG A 56 2.82 7.12 4.00
N ALA A 57 3.26 8.15 4.72
CA ALA A 57 2.91 8.28 6.12
C ALA A 57 1.42 8.67 6.22
N ILE A 58 0.72 8.06 7.17
CA ILE A 58 -0.72 8.24 7.36
C ILE A 58 -1.01 8.85 8.73
N ARG A 59 -2.08 9.65 8.82
CA ARG A 59 -2.54 10.23 10.08
C ARG A 59 -3.46 9.24 10.79
N ILE A 60 -3.12 8.91 12.02
CA ILE A 60 -3.89 8.00 12.88
C ILE A 60 -4.73 8.84 13.85
N PRO A 61 -6.05 8.87 13.68
CA PRO A 61 -6.93 9.59 14.57
C PRO A 61 -7.03 8.90 15.93
N LEU A 62 -6.72 9.66 16.99
CA LEU A 62 -6.95 9.29 18.39
C LEU A 62 -8.28 9.89 18.86
N ARG A 63 -8.43 10.28 20.14
CA ARG A 63 -9.70 10.88 20.59
C ARG A 63 -9.93 12.22 19.84
N PRO A 64 -11.19 12.70 19.70
CA PRO A 64 -11.47 13.93 18.95
C PRO A 64 -10.69 15.18 19.40
N THR A 65 -10.28 15.23 20.67
CA THR A 65 -9.49 16.32 21.24
C THR A 65 -7.98 16.15 21.07
N ASP A 66 -7.53 14.96 20.70
CA ASP A 66 -6.12 14.63 20.55
C ASP A 66 -5.67 14.93 19.11
N ALA A 67 -4.46 15.44 18.95
CA ALA A 67 -3.85 15.55 17.64
C ALA A 67 -3.60 14.16 17.04
N ASP A 68 -3.74 14.05 15.72
CA ASP A 68 -3.37 12.83 15.01
C ASP A 68 -1.89 12.50 15.24
N VAL A 69 -1.60 11.21 15.40
CA VAL A 69 -0.23 10.71 15.36
C VAL A 69 0.09 10.29 13.93
N VAL A 70 1.30 10.60 13.47
CA VAL A 70 1.77 10.17 12.14
C VAL A 70 2.35 8.77 12.24
N LEU A 71 1.86 7.85 11.40
CA LEU A 71 2.40 6.51 11.23
C LEU A 71 3.12 6.42 9.89
N ASP A 72 4.45 6.30 9.92
CA ASP A 72 5.26 6.07 8.73
C ASP A 72 5.29 4.57 8.39
N LEU A 73 4.59 4.18 7.33
CA LEU A 73 4.37 2.77 6.99
C LEU A 73 5.60 2.10 6.38
N GLN A 74 6.36 2.80 5.54
CA GLN A 74 7.49 2.22 4.84
C GLN A 74 8.52 1.54 5.77
N PRO A 75 9.04 2.19 6.84
CA PRO A 75 10.05 1.56 7.68
C PRO A 75 9.53 0.30 8.41
N LEU A 76 8.21 0.22 8.65
CA LEU A 76 7.58 -0.97 9.22
C LEU A 76 7.58 -2.12 8.23
N ILE A 77 7.20 -1.86 6.98
CA ILE A 77 7.22 -2.87 5.92
C ILE A 77 8.66 -3.28 5.59
N ASP A 78 9.61 -2.34 5.53
CA ASP A 78 11.02 -2.64 5.31
C ASP A 78 11.58 -3.56 6.40
N ARG A 79 11.16 -3.33 7.66
CA ARG A 79 11.53 -4.20 8.78
C ARG A 79 10.95 -5.60 8.57
N CYS A 80 9.67 -5.73 8.27
CA CYS A 80 9.02 -7.02 8.00
C CYS A 80 9.70 -7.76 6.85
N TYR A 81 10.06 -7.04 5.77
CA TYR A 81 10.79 -7.59 4.63
C TYR A 81 12.12 -8.22 5.06
N ARG A 82 12.91 -7.49 5.85
CA ARG A 82 14.21 -7.97 6.35
C ARG A 82 14.05 -9.13 7.32
N THR A 83 13.18 -9.00 8.32
CA THR A 83 13.03 -10.02 9.38
C THR A 83 12.37 -11.29 8.86
N GLY A 84 11.51 -11.19 7.84
CA GLY A 84 10.88 -12.33 7.19
C GLY A 84 11.78 -13.04 6.16
N GLY A 85 12.99 -12.54 5.90
CA GLY A 85 13.91 -13.17 4.95
C GLY A 85 13.48 -13.02 3.48
N TYR A 86 12.57 -12.10 3.17
CA TYR A 86 12.02 -11.92 1.81
C TYR A 86 13.05 -11.45 0.77
N TRP A 87 14.27 -11.12 1.19
CA TRP A 87 15.41 -10.93 0.28
C TRP A 87 15.81 -12.20 -0.47
N GLN A 88 15.31 -13.37 -0.05
CA GLN A 88 15.53 -14.68 -0.70
C GLN A 88 14.50 -15.02 -1.78
N THR A 89 13.52 -14.14 -2.03
CA THR A 89 12.52 -14.37 -3.07
C THR A 89 13.18 -14.64 -4.42
N ASP A 90 12.76 -15.71 -5.10
CA ASP A 90 13.19 -16.02 -6.46
C ASP A 90 12.47 -15.09 -7.45
N TYR A 91 13.18 -14.05 -7.88
CA TYR A 91 12.67 -13.05 -8.82
C TYR A 91 12.72 -13.50 -10.29
N SER A 92 13.22 -14.69 -10.58
CA SER A 92 13.14 -15.28 -11.93
C SER A 92 11.71 -15.73 -12.27
N LEU A 93 10.91 -16.05 -11.25
CA LEU A 93 9.51 -16.42 -11.38
C LEU A 93 8.64 -15.18 -11.63
N PRO A 94 7.55 -15.30 -12.42
CA PRO A 94 6.62 -14.21 -12.60
C PRO A 94 5.96 -13.83 -11.26
N PRO A 95 5.72 -12.52 -11.00
CA PRO A 95 5.05 -12.10 -9.79
C PRO A 95 3.58 -12.52 -9.77
N GLU A 96 3.09 -12.94 -8.61
CA GLU A 96 1.68 -13.24 -8.37
C GLU A 96 1.11 -12.28 -7.30
N PRO A 97 0.01 -11.56 -7.56
CA PRO A 97 -0.69 -11.43 -8.85
C PRO A 97 0.17 -10.70 -9.91
N PRO A 98 -0.11 -10.89 -11.21
CA PRO A 98 0.69 -10.31 -12.28
C PRO A 98 0.77 -8.78 -12.18
N LEU A 99 1.91 -8.24 -12.62
CA LEU A 99 2.09 -6.80 -12.84
C LEU A 99 1.54 -6.41 -14.22
N SER A 100 1.16 -5.15 -14.41
CA SER A 100 0.94 -4.62 -15.75
C SER A 100 2.25 -4.67 -16.54
N GLU A 101 2.18 -4.62 -17.87
CA GLU A 101 3.37 -4.68 -18.72
C GLU A 101 4.37 -3.56 -18.38
N THR A 102 3.87 -2.34 -18.16
CA THR A 102 4.71 -1.19 -17.81
C THR A 102 5.36 -1.32 -16.43
N ASP A 103 4.62 -1.83 -15.43
CA ASP A 103 5.17 -2.13 -14.10
C ASP A 103 6.18 -3.27 -14.14
N LEU A 104 5.96 -4.29 -14.97
CA LEU A 104 6.86 -5.44 -15.08
C LEU A 104 8.22 -5.03 -15.68
N VAL A 105 8.22 -4.18 -16.71
CA VAL A 105 9.46 -3.62 -17.28
C VAL A 105 10.22 -2.84 -16.21
N TRP A 106 9.54 -1.92 -15.53
CA TRP A 106 10.13 -1.14 -14.44
C TRP A 106 10.72 -2.02 -13.32
N ALA A 107 9.98 -3.04 -12.87
CA ALA A 107 10.43 -3.92 -11.80
C ALA A 107 11.67 -4.73 -12.22
N ARG A 108 11.71 -5.22 -13.47
CA ARG A 108 12.87 -5.96 -14.01
C ARG A 108 14.12 -5.08 -14.07
N ASP A 109 13.99 -3.82 -14.43
CA ASP A 109 15.14 -2.91 -14.48
C ASP A 109 15.72 -2.65 -13.08
N ILE A 110 14.87 -2.48 -12.07
CA ILE A 110 15.31 -2.37 -10.67
C ILE A 110 16.03 -3.64 -10.22
N LEU A 111 15.46 -4.81 -10.52
CA LEU A 111 16.01 -6.09 -10.11
C LEU A 111 17.37 -6.37 -10.77
N ARG A 112 17.55 -6.02 -12.06
CA ARG A 112 18.85 -6.10 -12.74
C ARG A 112 19.89 -5.19 -12.11
N GLN A 113 19.54 -3.94 -11.82
CA GLN A 113 20.44 -3.00 -11.15
C GLN A 113 20.87 -3.51 -9.76
N ALA A 114 19.98 -4.24 -9.09
CA ALA A 114 20.24 -4.86 -7.79
C ALA A 114 20.94 -6.24 -7.87
N GLY A 115 21.25 -6.75 -9.08
CA GLY A 115 21.85 -8.07 -9.26
C GLY A 115 20.95 -9.24 -8.82
N ARG A 116 19.63 -9.06 -8.93
CA ARG A 116 18.59 -10.03 -8.51
C ARG A 116 17.92 -10.74 -9.69
N LEU A 117 18.29 -10.37 -10.91
CA LEU A 117 17.88 -10.96 -12.19
C LEU A 117 19.12 -11.13 -13.07
#